data_AF-E4XVH4-F1
#
_entry.id   AF-E4XVH4-F1
#
_cell.length_a   1.000
_cell.length_b   1.000
_cell.length_c   1.000
_cell.angle_alpha   90.00
_cell.angle_beta   90.00
_cell.angle_gamma   90.00
#
_symmetry.space_group_name_H-M   'P 1'
#
loop_
_entity.id
_entity.type
_entity.pdbx_description
1 polymer ?
#
loop_
_entity_poly.entity_id
_entity_poly.type
_entity_poly.pdbx_seq_one_letter_code
_entity_poly.pdbx_strand_id
1 'polypeptide(L)'
;MIRASNVLFEDITFDLNDAQPAELAFEFGLNFYESADFTSQADLTNGAFQPGTSLFGRIAPKSALAAALEFSVGKCTVEDTSISQSLDILDQCPVDGTAFQFRDLQSDQSAVQFSFEGFVFPTSADDTTIDVTCAVNIFEVKSQFSFYVDYLLKMRSYDQR
;
A
#
# COMPACT_ATOMS: atom_id res chain seq x y z
N MET A 1 -34.90 -13.19 -18.25
CA MET A 1 -34.70 -14.65 -18.44
C MET A 1 -33.26 -14.95 -18.06
N ILE A 2 -33.05 -15.49 -16.85
CA ILE A 2 -31.74 -15.85 -16.29
C ILE A 2 -31.73 -17.38 -16.22
N ARG A 3 -30.69 -18.01 -16.76
CA ARG A 3 -30.54 -19.47 -16.77
C ARG A 3 -29.86 -19.90 -15.47
N ALA A 4 -30.50 -20.83 -14.75
CA ALA A 4 -29.92 -21.53 -13.62
C ALA A 4 -28.87 -22.54 -14.12
N SER A 5 -27.69 -22.52 -13.52
CA SER A 5 -26.73 -23.62 -13.61
C SER A 5 -26.90 -24.48 -12.37
N ASN A 6 -27.24 -25.75 -12.58
CA ASN A 6 -27.38 -26.76 -11.53
C ASN A 6 -26.00 -27.19 -11.05
N VAL A 7 -25.52 -26.61 -9.96
CA VAL A 7 -24.49 -27.24 -9.11
C VAL A 7 -25.07 -27.28 -7.71
N LEU A 8 -25.36 -28.50 -7.25
CA LEU A 8 -25.87 -28.81 -5.93
C LEU A 8 -24.83 -28.38 -4.89
N PHE A 9 -25.10 -27.30 -4.16
CA PHE A 9 -24.54 -27.12 -2.84
C PHE A 9 -25.66 -27.44 -1.86
N GLU A 10 -25.48 -28.56 -1.14
CA GLU A 10 -26.25 -28.88 0.06
C GLU A 10 -26.30 -27.65 0.97
N ASP A 11 -27.49 -27.38 1.51
CA ASP A 11 -27.85 -26.36 2.48
C ASP A 11 -26.71 -25.47 3.00
N ILE A 12 -26.63 -24.24 2.49
CA ILE A 12 -25.90 -23.17 3.16
C ILE A 12 -26.69 -22.84 4.44
N THR A 13 -26.40 -23.56 5.51
CA THR A 13 -26.87 -23.26 6.86
C THR A 13 -25.88 -22.28 7.48
N PHE A 14 -26.32 -21.04 7.70
CA PHE A 14 -25.56 -20.09 8.50
C PHE A 14 -25.76 -20.45 9.98
N ASP A 15 -24.80 -21.14 10.58
CA ASP A 15 -24.78 -21.34 12.03
C ASP A 15 -24.37 -20.03 12.71
N LEU A 16 -25.32 -19.41 13.41
CA LEU A 16 -25.08 -18.18 14.18
C LEU A 16 -24.27 -18.43 15.47
N ASN A 17 -23.95 -19.69 15.79
CA ASN A 17 -23.09 -20.07 16.91
C ASN A 17 -21.68 -20.49 16.48
N ASP A 18 -21.38 -20.55 15.19
CA ASP A 18 -20.00 -20.72 14.74
C ASP A 18 -19.23 -19.47 15.18
N ALA A 19 -18.15 -19.68 15.93
CA ALA A 19 -17.28 -18.61 16.35
C ALA A 19 -16.91 -17.79 15.11
N GLN A 20 -17.32 -16.50 15.08
CA GLN A 20 -16.88 -15.60 14.02
C GLN A 20 -15.36 -15.78 13.90
N PRO A 21 -14.83 -16.01 12.68
CA PRO A 21 -13.40 -16.17 12.52
C PRO A 21 -12.75 -14.98 13.22
N ALA A 22 -11.86 -15.26 14.18
CA ALA A 22 -11.17 -14.23 14.94
C ALA A 22 -10.72 -13.14 13.96
N GLU A 23 -11.11 -11.89 14.20
CA GLU A 23 -10.75 -10.76 13.33
C GLU A 23 -9.28 -10.89 12.93
N LEU A 24 -9.05 -11.29 11.68
CA LEU A 24 -7.70 -11.41 11.14
C LEU A 24 -7.24 -9.98 10.85
N ALA A 25 -6.66 -9.35 11.86
CA ALA A 25 -6.00 -8.06 11.71
C ALA A 25 -4.61 -8.29 11.13
N PHE A 26 -4.37 -7.77 9.93
CA PHE A 26 -3.04 -7.73 9.33
C PHE A 26 -2.47 -6.33 9.52
N GLU A 27 -1.30 -6.24 10.13
CA GLU A 27 -0.60 -4.96 10.22
C GLU A 27 0.48 -4.90 9.16
N PHE A 28 0.55 -3.78 8.44
CA PHE A 28 1.61 -3.47 7.50
C PHE A 28 2.42 -2.27 7.97
N GLY A 29 3.65 -2.18 7.49
CA GLY A 29 4.50 -1.00 7.62
C GLY A 29 4.93 -0.53 6.25
N LEU A 30 4.72 0.75 5.98
CA LEU A 30 5.35 1.47 4.87
C LEU A 30 6.61 2.15 5.42
N ASN A 31 7.77 1.90 4.83
CA ASN A 31 9.04 2.55 5.19
C ASN A 31 9.77 3.02 3.93
N PHE A 32 10.52 4.12 4.03
CA PHE A 32 11.36 4.63 2.93
C PHE A 32 12.84 4.34 3.18
N TYR A 33 13.59 4.18 2.09
CA TYR A 33 14.99 3.77 2.11
C TYR A 33 15.85 4.77 1.31
N GLU A 34 17.14 4.82 1.65
CA GLU A 34 18.10 5.75 1.02
C GLU A 34 18.38 5.40 -0.44
N SER A 35 18.22 4.13 -0.83
CA SER A 35 18.51 3.64 -2.17
C SER A 35 17.61 2.48 -2.60
N ALA A 36 17.71 2.14 -3.88
CA ALA A 36 17.07 0.97 -4.47
C ALA A 36 17.57 -0.37 -3.93
N ASP A 37 18.54 -0.41 -3.02
CA ASP A 37 19.01 -1.65 -2.40
C ASP A 37 18.20 -2.05 -1.17
N PHE A 38 17.43 -1.12 -0.59
CA PHE A 38 16.55 -1.34 0.58
C PHE A 38 17.29 -1.90 1.81
N THR A 39 18.56 -1.49 2.00
CA THR A 39 19.41 -1.90 3.12
C THR A 39 19.40 -0.91 4.27
N SER A 40 19.35 0.40 3.96
CA SER A 40 19.33 1.49 4.93
C SER A 40 18.00 2.25 4.85
N GLN A 41 17.27 2.28 5.96
CA GLN A 41 16.06 3.09 6.07
C GLN A 41 16.43 4.57 6.07
N ALA A 42 15.70 5.38 5.31
CA ALA A 42 15.92 6.81 5.25
C ALA A 42 15.54 7.49 6.58
N ASP A 43 16.40 8.38 7.07
CA ASP A 43 16.07 9.27 8.19
C ASP A 43 15.19 10.43 7.69
N LEU A 44 13.87 10.28 7.86
CA LEU A 44 12.88 11.31 7.52
C LEU A 44 12.60 12.28 8.68
N THR A 45 13.36 12.17 9.77
CA THR A 45 13.19 12.99 10.98
C THR A 45 13.89 14.34 10.87
N ASN A 46 14.93 14.44 10.02
CA ASN A 46 15.85 15.59 9.95
C ASN A 46 16.04 16.19 8.54
N GLY A 47 15.26 15.80 7.53
CA GLY A 47 15.47 16.37 6.21
C GLY A 47 14.50 15.91 5.15
N ALA A 48 13.89 16.93 4.52
CA ALA A 48 13.08 16.84 3.32
C ALA A 48 13.75 16.03 2.21
N PHE A 49 12.94 15.19 1.57
CA PHE A 49 13.27 14.72 0.24
C PHE A 49 13.32 15.93 -0.70
N GLN A 50 14.33 15.99 -1.56
CA GLN A 50 14.40 17.05 -2.56
C GLN A 50 13.43 16.71 -3.70
N PRO A 51 12.54 17.64 -4.11
CA PRO A 51 11.72 17.43 -5.29
C PRO A 51 12.57 17.04 -6.50
N GLY A 52 12.10 16.08 -7.30
CA GLY A 52 12.81 15.51 -8.44
C GLY A 52 13.76 14.34 -8.10
N THR A 53 13.89 13.96 -6.83
CA THR A 53 14.69 12.79 -6.44
C THR A 53 13.82 11.54 -6.28
N SER A 54 14.36 10.37 -6.62
CA SER A 54 13.65 9.10 -6.42
C SER A 54 13.53 8.76 -4.94
N LEU A 55 12.30 8.44 -4.52
CA LEU A 55 11.98 7.90 -3.21
C LEU A 55 11.78 6.39 -3.32
N PHE A 56 12.37 5.63 -2.40
CA PHE A 56 12.35 4.15 -2.41
C PHE A 56 11.47 3.62 -1.27
N GLY A 57 10.26 3.19 -1.60
CA GLY A 57 9.26 2.71 -0.64
C GLY A 57 9.21 1.19 -0.55
N ARG A 58 9.06 0.67 0.66
CA ARG A 58 8.82 -0.76 0.92
C ARG A 58 7.64 -0.93 1.86
N ILE A 59 6.68 -1.73 1.43
CA ILE A 59 5.58 -2.20 2.25
C ILE A 59 5.87 -3.64 2.66
N ALA A 60 5.78 -3.93 3.95
CA ALA A 60 5.94 -5.28 4.49
C ALA A 60 4.93 -5.50 5.62
N PRO A 61 4.41 -6.72 5.79
CA PRO A 61 3.58 -7.04 6.94
C PRO A 61 4.46 -7.06 8.20
N LYS A 62 3.93 -6.57 9.32
CA LYS A 62 4.63 -6.56 10.62
C LYS A 62 4.72 -7.93 11.26
N SER A 63 3.89 -8.86 10.80
CA SER A 63 3.90 -10.27 11.17
C SER A 63 3.87 -11.11 9.91
N ALA A 64 4.48 -12.30 9.94
CA ALA A 64 4.49 -13.17 8.78
C ALA A 64 3.05 -13.50 8.33
N LEU A 65 2.77 -13.32 7.05
CA LEU A 65 1.52 -13.79 6.45
C LEU A 65 1.50 -15.32 6.44
N ALA A 66 0.30 -15.89 6.48
CA ALA A 66 0.14 -17.33 6.28
C ALA A 66 0.63 -17.70 4.87
N ALA A 67 1.27 -18.87 4.72
CA ALA A 67 1.88 -19.29 3.44
C ALA A 67 0.92 -19.36 2.24
N ALA A 68 -0.39 -19.36 2.50
CA ALA A 68 -1.43 -19.35 1.48
C ALA A 68 -1.84 -17.94 1.01
N LEU A 69 -1.34 -16.88 1.67
CA LEU A 69 -1.71 -15.48 1.41
C LEU A 69 -0.55 -14.71 0.81
N GLU A 70 -0.85 -13.87 -0.16
CA GLU A 70 0.02 -12.82 -0.71
C GLU A 70 -0.66 -11.47 -0.58
N PHE A 71 0.12 -10.40 -0.67
CA PHE A 71 -0.43 -9.06 -0.77
C PHE A 71 0.12 -8.29 -1.96
N SER A 72 -0.66 -7.34 -2.47
CA SER A 72 -0.25 -6.38 -3.49
C SER A 72 -0.55 -4.96 -3.04
N VAL A 73 0.10 -3.99 -3.67
CA VAL A 73 -0.19 -2.57 -3.46
C VAL A 73 -1.11 -2.12 -4.58
N GLY A 74 -2.35 -1.73 -4.24
CA GLY A 74 -3.37 -1.39 -5.22
C GLY A 74 -3.40 0.09 -5.57
N LYS A 75 -3.16 0.95 -4.58
CA LYS A 75 -3.22 2.40 -4.74
C LYS A 75 -2.21 3.05 -3.81
N CYS A 76 -1.55 4.11 -4.26
CA CYS A 76 -0.74 4.98 -3.41
C CYS A 76 -1.03 6.44 -3.74
N THR A 77 -1.28 7.23 -2.72
CA THR A 77 -1.63 8.64 -2.79
C THR A 77 -0.63 9.44 -1.97
N VAL A 78 -0.11 10.51 -2.56
CA VAL A 78 0.71 11.52 -1.90
C VAL A 78 -0.18 12.70 -1.60
N GLU A 79 -0.18 13.19 -0.36
CA GLU A 79 -1.10 14.21 0.12
C GLU A 79 -0.36 15.28 0.94
N ASP A 80 -0.64 16.55 0.66
CA ASP A 80 -0.40 17.64 1.59
C ASP A 80 -1.72 17.98 2.30
N THR A 81 -1.84 17.51 3.54
CA THR A 81 -3.05 17.70 4.34
C THR A 81 -3.30 19.14 4.74
N SER A 82 -2.26 19.98 4.77
CA SER A 82 -2.38 21.39 5.18
C SER A 82 -3.15 22.23 4.15
N ILE A 83 -3.03 21.85 2.87
CA ILE A 83 -3.70 22.51 1.74
C ILE A 83 -4.73 21.62 1.03
N SER A 84 -4.98 20.41 1.57
CA SER A 84 -5.92 19.43 1.01
C SER A 84 -5.66 19.11 -0.47
N GLN A 85 -4.39 19.03 -0.87
CA GLN A 85 -3.99 18.60 -2.20
C GLN A 85 -3.45 17.18 -2.15
N SER A 86 -3.85 16.37 -3.12
CA SER A 86 -3.43 14.97 -3.22
C SER A 86 -3.20 14.56 -4.67
N LEU A 87 -2.26 13.67 -4.89
CA LEU A 87 -1.98 13.06 -6.19
C LEU A 87 -1.77 11.55 -6.02
N ASP A 88 -2.46 10.77 -6.85
CA ASP A 88 -2.22 9.34 -6.93
C ASP A 88 -0.94 9.09 -7.72
N ILE A 89 -0.01 8.33 -7.14
CA ILE A 89 1.22 7.85 -7.80
C ILE A 89 1.06 6.42 -8.34
N LEU A 90 0.06 5.71 -7.81
CA LEU A 90 -0.37 4.39 -8.25
C LEU A 90 -1.88 4.30 -8.07
N ASP A 91 -2.61 3.90 -9.11
CA ASP A 91 -4.04 3.56 -9.05
C ASP A 91 -4.32 2.36 -9.95
N GLN A 92 -4.17 1.16 -9.39
CA GLN A 92 -4.09 -0.14 -10.09
C GLN A 92 -2.89 -0.28 -11.03
N CYS A 93 -2.57 0.79 -11.76
CA CYS A 93 -1.44 0.96 -12.65
C CYS A 93 -0.61 2.19 -12.22
N PRO A 94 0.70 2.22 -12.51
CA PRO A 94 1.53 3.40 -12.31
C PRO A 94 0.92 4.64 -13.00
N VAL A 95 0.89 5.77 -12.30
CA VAL A 95 0.37 7.02 -12.87
C VAL A 95 1.48 7.72 -13.66
N ASP A 96 1.18 8.09 -14.92
CA ASP A 96 2.12 8.77 -15.80
C ASP A 96 2.64 10.08 -15.18
N GLY A 97 3.93 10.37 -15.39
CA GLY A 97 4.57 11.59 -14.88
C GLY A 97 5.01 11.53 -13.41
N THR A 98 4.76 10.42 -12.71
CA THR A 98 5.22 10.23 -11.31
C THR A 98 6.49 9.37 -11.21
N ALA A 99 6.94 8.81 -12.34
CA ALA A 99 8.02 7.84 -12.43
C ALA A 99 7.85 6.64 -11.49
N PHE A 100 6.61 6.28 -11.14
CA PHE A 100 6.34 5.13 -10.28
C PHE A 100 6.77 3.83 -10.94
N GLN A 101 7.54 3.02 -10.21
CA GLN A 101 8.03 1.71 -10.66
C GLN A 101 8.05 0.72 -9.50
N PHE A 102 7.54 -0.49 -9.75
CA PHE A 102 7.84 -1.63 -8.88
C PHE A 102 9.26 -2.12 -9.16
N ARG A 103 9.99 -2.53 -8.12
CA ARG A 103 11.37 -3.03 -8.29
C ARG A 103 11.39 -4.40 -8.96
N ASP A 104 10.74 -5.37 -8.33
CA ASP A 104 10.77 -6.77 -8.75
C ASP A 104 9.35 -7.32 -8.97
N LEU A 105 8.53 -7.32 -7.92
CA LEU A 105 7.20 -7.92 -7.91
C LEU A 105 6.14 -6.91 -7.45
N GLN A 106 4.95 -7.01 -8.05
CA GLN A 106 3.77 -6.24 -7.65
C GLN A 106 3.00 -6.90 -6.49
N SER A 107 3.27 -8.19 -6.26
CA SER A 107 2.73 -8.95 -5.14
C SER A 107 3.78 -9.88 -4.54
N ASP A 108 3.79 -10.00 -3.21
CA ASP A 108 4.70 -10.85 -2.46
C ASP A 108 4.05 -11.21 -1.10
N GLN A 109 4.60 -12.19 -0.39
CA GLN A 109 4.21 -12.50 1.00
C GLN A 109 5.01 -11.68 2.02
N SER A 110 6.19 -11.21 1.62
CA SER A 110 7.22 -10.68 2.51
C SER A 110 7.42 -9.17 2.38
N ALA A 111 7.47 -8.65 1.16
CA ALA A 111 7.60 -7.23 0.90
C ALA A 111 7.27 -6.88 -0.55
N VAL A 112 6.58 -5.75 -0.75
CA VAL A 112 6.48 -5.10 -2.06
C VAL A 112 7.34 -3.84 -2.04
N GLN A 113 8.23 -3.72 -3.01
CA GLN A 113 9.19 -2.62 -3.15
C GLN A 113 8.88 -1.79 -4.39
N PHE A 114 8.89 -0.48 -4.22
CA PHE A 114 8.61 0.46 -5.30
C PHE A 114 9.45 1.73 -5.17
N SER A 115 9.45 2.53 -6.23
CA SER A 115 10.00 3.88 -6.21
C SER A 115 9.11 4.83 -6.99
N PHE A 116 9.18 6.12 -6.66
CA PHE A 116 8.56 7.20 -7.44
C PHE A 116 9.40 8.47 -7.34
N GLU A 117 9.20 9.44 -8.22
CA GLU A 117 9.86 10.74 -8.15
C GLU A 117 9.17 11.62 -7.09
N GLY A 118 9.93 12.10 -6.10
CA GLY A 118 9.41 12.98 -5.06
C GLY A 118 9.04 14.36 -5.62
N PHE A 119 7.96 14.95 -5.13
CA PHE A 119 7.48 16.27 -5.57
C PHE A 119 6.81 17.01 -4.41
N VAL A 120 6.61 18.31 -4.60
CA VAL A 120 5.82 19.17 -3.71
C VAL A 120 4.70 19.83 -4.51
N PHE A 121 3.59 20.13 -3.85
CA PHE A 121 2.50 20.82 -4.51
C PHE A 121 2.82 22.32 -4.66
N PRO A 122 2.34 23.00 -5.72
CA PRO A 122 2.74 24.39 -6.02
C PRO A 122 2.49 25.41 -4.91
N THR A 123 1.57 25.13 -3.98
CA THR A 123 1.19 26.02 -2.87
C THR A 123 1.54 25.44 -1.50
N SER A 124 2.32 24.36 -1.46
CA SER A 124 2.85 23.83 -0.22
C SER A 124 3.79 24.84 0.44
N ALA A 125 3.70 24.95 1.77
CA ALA A 125 4.70 25.68 2.54
C ALA A 125 6.05 24.93 2.49
N ASP A 126 7.15 25.66 2.65
CA ASP A 126 8.49 25.09 2.63
C ASP A 126 8.69 24.01 3.72
N ASP A 127 7.99 24.14 4.85
CA ASP A 127 8.04 23.21 6.00
C ASP A 127 6.89 22.18 6.01
N THR A 128 6.15 22.05 4.91
CA THR A 128 4.99 21.17 4.87
C THR A 128 5.37 19.70 5.07
N THR A 129 4.47 18.95 5.70
CA THR A 129 4.57 17.50 5.78
C THR A 129 3.78 16.88 4.64
N ILE A 130 4.47 16.15 3.77
CA ILE A 130 3.84 15.35 2.74
C ILE A 130 3.59 13.94 3.29
N ASP A 131 2.34 13.51 3.25
CA ASP A 131 1.89 12.20 3.64
C ASP A 131 1.86 11.27 2.44
N VAL A 132 2.38 10.05 2.60
CA VAL A 132 2.19 8.98 1.60
C VAL A 132 1.32 7.91 2.20
N THR A 133 0.22 7.61 1.50
CA THR A 133 -0.76 6.60 1.90
C THR A 133 -0.92 5.55 0.83
N CYS A 134 -0.76 4.28 1.17
CA CYS A 134 -0.97 3.17 0.23
C CYS A 134 -2.04 2.21 0.74
N ALA A 135 -2.88 1.72 -0.18
CA ALA A 135 -3.84 0.66 0.01
C ALA A 135 -3.23 -0.69 -0.39
N VAL A 136 -3.39 -1.67 0.49
CA VAL A 136 -2.88 -3.03 0.33
C VAL A 136 -4.04 -3.99 0.10
N ASN A 137 -3.93 -4.88 -0.89
CA ASN A 137 -4.88 -5.95 -1.13
C ASN A 137 -4.26 -7.28 -0.70
N ILE A 138 -5.02 -8.13 -0.01
CA ILE A 138 -4.57 -9.46 0.44
C ILE A 138 -5.41 -10.51 -0.27
N PHE A 139 -4.77 -11.56 -0.78
CA PHE A 139 -5.45 -12.62 -1.52
C PHE A 139 -4.79 -13.98 -1.32
N GLU A 140 -5.56 -15.04 -1.53
CA GLU A 140 -5.01 -16.39 -1.50
C GLU A 140 -4.30 -16.73 -2.82
N VAL A 141 -3.12 -17.33 -2.73
CA VAL A 141 -2.32 -17.74 -3.90
C VAL A 141 -3.02 -18.82 -4.73
N LYS A 142 -4.03 -19.51 -4.16
CA LYS A 142 -4.69 -20.68 -4.78
C LYS A 142 -6.15 -20.47 -5.20
N SER A 143 -6.78 -19.34 -4.92
CA SER A 143 -8.18 -19.12 -5.29
C SER A 143 -8.41 -17.69 -5.80
N GLN A 144 -9.24 -17.54 -6.84
CA GLN A 144 -9.67 -16.26 -7.42
C GLN A 144 -10.55 -15.42 -6.47
N PHE A 145 -10.36 -15.53 -5.15
CA PHE A 145 -11.06 -14.75 -4.15
C PHE A 145 -10.12 -13.67 -3.61
N SER A 146 -10.26 -12.48 -4.20
CA SER A 146 -9.67 -11.25 -3.67
C SER A 146 -10.49 -10.82 -2.46
N PHE A 147 -9.91 -10.87 -1.26
CA PHE A 147 -10.51 -10.25 -0.08
C PHE A 147 -9.95 -8.83 0.01
N TYR A 148 -10.77 -7.84 -0.36
CA TYR A 148 -10.39 -6.43 -0.23
C TYR A 148 -10.43 -6.03 1.25
N VAL A 149 -9.28 -5.75 1.82
CA VAL A 149 -9.16 -5.10 3.12
C VAL A 149 -8.27 -3.89 2.94
N ASP A 150 -8.87 -2.71 2.78
CA ASP A 150 -8.13 -1.46 2.60
C ASP A 150 -7.41 -1.08 3.90
N TYR A 151 -6.12 -1.37 3.97
CA TYR A 151 -5.26 -0.83 5.02
C TYR A 151 -4.68 0.51 4.55
N LEU A 152 -5.00 1.60 5.25
CA LEU A 152 -4.40 2.92 5.01
C LEU A 152 -3.09 3.04 5.81
N LEU A 153 -1.96 2.95 5.11
CA LEU A 153 -0.63 3.12 5.71
C LEU A 153 -0.17 4.57 5.60
N LYS A 154 -0.17 5.34 6.69
CA LYS A 154 0.21 6.76 6.67
C LYS A 154 1.61 6.98 7.25
N MET A 155 2.50 7.63 6.50
CA MET A 155 3.81 8.09 6.98
C MET A 155 3.96 9.60 6.83
N ARG A 156 4.54 10.26 7.84
CA ARG A 156 4.81 11.71 7.89
C ARG A 156 6.31 11.98 7.76
N SER A 157 6.68 12.96 6.94
CA SER A 157 8.04 13.51 6.85
C SER A 157 8.03 14.99 7.28
N TYR A 158 8.92 15.42 8.18
CA TYR A 158 9.01 16.82 8.62
C TYR A 158 10.16 17.53 7.91
N ASP A 159 9.97 18.79 7.50
CA ASP A 159 11.07 19.70 7.15
C ASP A 159 11.22 20.76 8.26
N GLN A 160 12.45 20.98 8.71
CA GLN A 160 12.81 22.06 9.62
C GLN A 160 14.08 22.73 9.10
N ARG A 161 13.91 23.89 8.47
CA ARG A 161 14.97 24.90 8.37
C ARG A 161 14.42 26.29 8.68
#